data_AF-A0A165ZQF2-F1
#
_entry.id   AF-A0A165ZQF2-F1
#
_cell.length_a   1.000
_cell.length_b   1.000
_cell.length_c   1.000
_cell.angle_alpha   90.00
_cell.angle_beta   90.00
_cell.angle_gamma   90.00
#
_symmetry.space_group_name_H-M   'P 1'
#
loop_
_entity.id
_entity.type
_entity.pdbx_description
1 polymer ?
#
loop_
_entity_poly.entity_id
_entity_poly.type
_entity_poly.pdbx_seq_one_letter_code
_entity_poly.pdbx_strand_id
1 'polypeptide(L)'
;TIAGFDPATEPEAWSEIQQWIFFAHGGVGPMQGLANHFRRAAPEKIEHGITRYTNETKRLYSVLESRLEGREYLAGPGKGKYTIADINLWPWYALSPSFPPHSLTSP
;
A
#
# COMPACT_ATOMS: atom_id res chain seq x y z
N THR A 1 3.32 -18.60 -11.86
CA THR A 1 1.94 -18.08 -11.83
C THR A 1 1.95 -16.59 -11.50
N ILE A 2 1.01 -15.81 -12.03
CA ILE A 2 0.92 -14.33 -11.97
C ILE A 2 0.96 -13.77 -10.52
N ALA A 3 0.72 -14.60 -9.51
CA ALA A 3 0.72 -14.21 -8.11
C ALA A 3 2.12 -14.14 -7.44
N GLY A 4 3.18 -14.67 -8.07
CA GLY A 4 4.57 -14.50 -7.61
C GLY A 4 5.17 -15.70 -6.87
N PHE A 5 4.38 -16.47 -6.11
CA PHE A 5 4.79 -17.68 -5.38
C PHE A 5 3.78 -18.81 -5.57
N ASP A 6 4.20 -20.08 -5.45
CA ASP A 6 3.31 -21.24 -5.53
C ASP A 6 2.78 -21.61 -4.13
N PRO A 7 1.46 -21.63 -3.89
CA PRO A 7 0.91 -21.94 -2.57
C PRO A 7 1.23 -23.35 -2.06
N ALA A 8 1.48 -24.32 -2.93
CA ALA A 8 1.77 -25.70 -2.54
C ALA A 8 3.22 -25.89 -2.08
N THR A 9 4.16 -25.18 -2.70
CA THR A 9 5.59 -25.31 -2.40
C THR A 9 6.16 -24.16 -1.57
N GLU A 10 5.51 -22.99 -1.60
CA GLU A 10 5.95 -21.75 -0.94
C GLU A 10 4.80 -21.10 -0.13
N PRO A 11 4.16 -21.84 0.80
CA PRO A 11 2.94 -21.39 1.47
C PRO A 11 3.12 -20.12 2.32
N GLU A 12 4.30 -19.91 2.90
CA GLU A 12 4.59 -18.73 3.74
C GLU A 12 4.64 -17.46 2.90
N ALA A 13 5.38 -17.48 1.78
CA ALA A 13 5.48 -16.36 0.87
C ALA A 13 4.13 -16.07 0.20
N TRP A 14 3.35 -17.12 -0.10
CA TRP A 14 1.97 -16.98 -0.55
C TRP A 14 1.09 -16.26 0.48
N SER A 15 1.13 -16.68 1.75
CA SER A 15 0.40 -16.04 2.84
C SER A 15 0.77 -14.57 2.99
N GLU A 16 2.06 -14.24 2.88
CA GLU A 16 2.55 -12.87 2.96
C GLU A 16 1.99 -11.97 1.84
N ILE A 17 1.92 -12.46 0.59
CA ILE A 17 1.25 -11.74 -0.51
C ILE A 17 -0.20 -11.41 -0.11
N GLN A 18 -0.95 -12.39 0.38
CA GLN A 18 -2.35 -12.18 0.73
C GLN A 18 -2.51 -11.15 1.84
N GLN A 19 -1.64 -11.17 2.85
CA GLN A 19 -1.65 -10.18 3.92
C GLN A 19 -1.49 -8.76 3.38
N TRP A 20 -0.55 -8.53 2.45
CA TRP A 20 -0.36 -7.21 1.83
C TRP A 20 -1.53 -6.78 0.95
N ILE A 21 -2.14 -7.71 0.20
CA ILE A 21 -3.36 -7.43 -0.55
C ILE A 21 -4.49 -7.00 0.38
N PHE A 22 -4.73 -7.72 1.48
CA PHE A 22 -5.79 -7.37 2.43
C PHE A 22 -5.48 -6.07 3.19
N PHE A 23 -4.22 -5.80 3.48
CA PHE A 23 -3.79 -4.51 4.03
C PHE A 23 -4.15 -3.34 3.10
N ALA A 24 -3.94 -3.51 1.79
CA ALA A 24 -4.30 -2.50 0.81
C ALA A 24 -5.82 -2.30 0.69
N HIS A 25 -6.58 -3.39 0.61
CA HIS A 25 -8.04 -3.37 0.45
C HIS A 25 -8.77 -2.85 1.69
N GLY A 26 -8.30 -3.21 2.89
CA GLY A 26 -8.92 -2.81 4.15
C GLY A 26 -8.39 -1.49 4.71
N GLY A 27 -7.17 -1.09 4.34
CA GLY A 27 -6.49 0.09 4.87
C GLY A 27 -6.26 1.15 3.82
N VAL A 28 -5.23 0.95 2.98
CA VAL A 28 -4.69 2.01 2.11
C VAL A 28 -5.74 2.60 1.18
N GLY A 29 -6.43 1.75 0.42
CA GLY A 29 -7.41 2.20 -0.57
C GLY A 29 -8.56 3.01 0.04
N PRO A 30 -9.30 2.46 1.03
CA PRO A 30 -10.39 3.18 1.69
C PRO A 30 -9.94 4.48 2.38
N MET A 31 -8.83 4.47 3.11
CA MET A 31 -8.40 5.65 3.88
C MET A 31 -7.90 6.78 2.97
N GLN A 32 -7.13 6.46 1.93
CA GLN A 32 -6.69 7.45 0.95
C GLN A 32 -7.86 7.94 0.09
N GLY A 33 -8.78 7.05 -0.30
CA GLY A 33 -10.00 7.41 -1.01
C GLY A 33 -10.85 8.41 -0.23
N LEU A 34 -11.05 8.18 1.08
CA LEU A 34 -11.76 9.12 1.95
C LEU A 34 -10.98 10.42 2.15
N ALA A 35 -9.67 10.37 2.33
CA ALA A 35 -8.84 11.58 2.41
C ALA A 35 -9.01 12.43 1.14
N ASN A 36 -9.00 11.81 -0.04
CA ASN A 36 -9.20 12.47 -1.32
C ASN A 36 -10.61 13.02 -1.46
N HIS A 37 -11.64 12.27 -1.04
CA HIS A 37 -13.02 12.73 -1.04
C HIS A 37 -13.18 14.02 -0.21
N PHE A 38 -12.79 14.00 1.06
CA PHE A 38 -12.92 15.19 1.94
C PHE A 38 -12.05 16.36 1.48
N ARG A 39 -10.90 16.11 0.85
CA ARG A 39 -10.04 17.18 0.33
C ARG A 39 -10.54 17.80 -0.96
N ARG A 40 -11.07 17.01 -1.89
CA ARG A 40 -11.30 17.45 -3.29
C ARG A 40 -12.74 17.39 -3.74
N ALA A 41 -13.52 16.41 -3.27
CA ALA A 41 -14.85 16.12 -3.83
C ALA A 41 -16.00 16.55 -2.91
N ALA A 42 -15.80 16.58 -1.59
CA ALA A 42 -16.84 16.99 -0.65
C ALA A 42 -17.26 18.45 -0.92
N PRO A 43 -18.57 18.75 -0.95
CA PRO A 43 -19.08 20.09 -1.27
C PRO A 43 -18.72 21.11 -0.19
N GLU A 44 -18.55 20.65 1.05
CA GLU A 44 -18.13 21.46 2.19
C GLU A 44 -16.82 20.94 2.79
N LYS A 45 -16.03 21.86 3.34
CA LYS A 45 -14.75 21.52 3.98
C LYS A 45 -14.98 21.08 5.41
N ILE A 46 -14.83 19.78 5.65
CA ILE A 46 -14.92 19.17 6.98
C ILE A 46 -13.50 18.89 7.48
N GLU A 47 -12.93 19.84 8.23
CA GLU A 47 -11.52 19.81 8.66
C GLU A 47 -11.17 18.55 9.45
N HIS A 48 -12.06 18.09 10.33
CA HIS A 48 -11.86 16.85 11.07
C HIS A 48 -11.73 15.62 10.14
N GLY A 49 -12.59 15.52 9.12
CA GLY A 49 -12.53 14.44 8.14
C GLY A 49 -11.22 14.47 7.35
N ILE A 50 -10.84 15.65 6.86
CA ILE A 50 -9.56 15.85 6.15
C ILE A 50 -8.39 15.40 7.02
N THR A 51 -8.29 15.92 8.25
CA THR A 51 -7.18 15.61 9.15
C THR A 51 -7.15 14.13 9.54
N ARG A 52 -8.29 13.54 9.92
CA ARG A 52 -8.39 12.13 10.32
C ARG A 52 -7.89 11.20 9.22
N TYR A 53 -8.45 11.29 8.02
CA TYR A 53 -8.12 10.37 6.94
C TYR A 53 -6.73 10.64 6.34
N THR A 54 -6.27 11.90 6.37
CA THR A 54 -4.88 12.23 6.02
C THR A 54 -3.91 11.53 6.97
N ASN A 55 -4.12 11.64 8.27
CA ASN A 55 -3.20 11.10 9.26
C ASN A 55 -3.19 9.57 9.23
N GLU A 56 -4.36 8.93 9.05
CA GLU A 56 -4.41 7.48 8.91
C GLU A 56 -3.73 7.00 7.62
N THR A 57 -3.92 7.71 6.51
CA THR A 57 -3.20 7.40 5.25
C THR A 57 -1.67 7.49 5.46
N LYS A 58 -1.19 8.52 6.16
CA LYS A 58 0.25 8.64 6.50
C LYS A 58 0.73 7.49 7.38
N ARG A 59 -0.06 7.08 8.37
CA ARG A 59 0.29 5.95 9.26
C ARG A 59 0.41 4.64 8.47
N LEU A 60 -0.51 4.39 7.54
CA LEU A 60 -0.47 3.20 6.68
C LEU A 60 0.75 3.20 5.75
N TYR A 61 1.12 4.35 5.18
CA TYR A 61 2.35 4.44 4.41
C TYR A 61 3.61 4.29 5.26
N SER A 62 3.61 4.73 6.52
CA SER A 62 4.73 4.44 7.42
C SER A 62 4.93 2.92 7.60
N VAL A 63 3.86 2.12 7.65
CA VAL A 63 3.99 0.65 7.71
C VAL A 63 4.61 0.10 6.42
N LEU A 64 4.22 0.65 5.27
CA LEU A 64 4.77 0.27 3.97
C LEU A 64 6.27 0.61 3.86
N GLU A 65 6.66 1.82 4.24
CA GLU A 65 8.06 2.26 4.26
C GLU A 65 8.90 1.39 5.20
N SER A 66 8.43 1.12 6.43
CA SER A 66 9.12 0.23 7.35
C SER A 66 9.26 -1.19 6.81
N ARG A 67 8.29 -1.68 6.03
CA ARG A 67 8.42 -2.97 5.37
C ARG A 67 9.47 -2.95 4.27
N LEU A 68 9.54 -1.87 3.50
CA LEU A 68 10.46 -1.74 2.37
C LEU A 68 11.87 -1.33 2.78
N GLU A 69 12.11 -1.00 4.06
CA GLU A 69 13.44 -0.71 4.56
C GLU A 69 14.41 -1.88 4.31
N GLY A 70 15.41 -1.64 3.44
CA GLY A 70 16.37 -2.66 3.04
C GLY A 70 15.83 -3.73 2.10
N ARG A 71 14.59 -3.60 1.60
CA ARG A 71 13.91 -4.52 0.66
C ARG A 71 13.57 -3.80 -0.65
N GLU A 72 13.34 -4.58 -1.70
CA GLU A 72 12.90 -4.08 -3.01
C GLU A 72 11.40 -4.32 -3.21
N TYR A 73 10.87 -5.41 -2.65
CA TYR A 73 9.47 -5.80 -2.83
C TYR A 73 8.82 -6.26 -1.52
N LEU A 74 7.49 -6.24 -1.51
CA LEU A 74 6.68 -6.49 -0.33
C LEU A 74 6.78 -7.91 0.21
N ALA A 75 6.78 -8.90 -0.68
CA ALA A 75 6.65 -10.31 -0.29
C ALA A 75 7.90 -11.13 -0.64
N GLY A 76 8.18 -12.14 0.17
CA GLY A 76 9.24 -13.11 -0.05
C GLY A 76 10.52 -12.83 0.75
N PRO A 77 11.46 -13.78 0.70
CA PRO A 77 12.71 -13.71 1.45
C PRO A 77 13.69 -12.68 0.89
N GLY A 78 14.71 -12.32 1.69
CA GLY A 78 15.78 -11.41 1.28
C GLY A 78 15.23 -10.03 0.90
N LYS A 79 15.53 -9.60 -0.33
CA LYS A 79 15.03 -8.34 -0.91
C LYS A 79 13.54 -8.40 -1.30
N GLY A 80 12.89 -9.55 -1.19
CA GLY A 80 11.55 -9.78 -1.70
C GLY A 80 11.55 -10.12 -3.19
N LYS A 81 10.37 -10.36 -3.73
CA LYS A 81 10.12 -10.64 -5.15
C LYS A 81 8.93 -9.79 -5.59
N TYR A 82 8.97 -9.28 -6.81
CA TYR A 82 7.84 -8.57 -7.39
C TYR A 82 6.62 -9.50 -7.51
N THR A 83 5.49 -9.07 -6.95
CA THR A 83 4.26 -9.85 -6.91
C THR A 83 3.03 -9.00 -7.19
N ILE A 84 1.86 -9.65 -7.21
CA ILE A 84 0.57 -8.96 -7.30
C ILE A 84 0.31 -8.02 -6.11
N ALA A 85 0.94 -8.23 -4.94
CA ALA A 85 0.82 -7.28 -3.83
C ALA A 85 1.43 -5.92 -4.18
N ASP A 86 2.58 -5.91 -4.83
CA ASP A 86 3.25 -4.69 -5.29
C ASP A 86 2.41 -3.99 -6.38
N ILE A 87 1.89 -4.75 -7.34
CA ILE A 87 0.95 -4.23 -8.37
C ILE A 87 -0.29 -3.60 -7.72
N ASN A 88 -0.83 -4.21 -6.65
CA ASN A 88 -2.04 -3.73 -6.00
C ASN A 88 -1.82 -2.43 -5.21
N LEU A 89 -0.67 -2.29 -4.54
CA LEU A 89 -0.34 -1.13 -3.71
C LEU A 89 0.26 0.04 -4.52
N TRP A 90 0.99 -0.26 -5.58
CA TRP A 90 1.72 0.73 -6.36
C TRP A 90 0.86 1.93 -6.83
N PRO A 91 -0.33 1.74 -7.45
CA PRO A 91 -1.14 2.85 -7.92
C PRO A 91 -1.55 3.82 -6.80
N TRP A 92 -1.84 3.30 -5.60
CA TRP A 92 -2.18 4.11 -4.45
C TRP A 92 -0.99 4.93 -3.98
N TYR A 93 0.18 4.30 -3.89
CA TYR A 93 1.41 4.96 -3.48
C TYR A 93 1.85 6.05 -4.47
N ALA A 94 1.88 5.74 -5.77
CA ALA A 94 2.29 6.68 -6.82
C ALA A 94 1.38 7.91 -6.95
N LEU A 95 0.09 7.76 -6.62
CA LEU A 95 -0.90 8.84 -6.63
C LEU A 95 -0.99 9.58 -5.29
N SER A 96 -0.18 9.21 -4.30
CA SER A 96 -0.15 9.88 -2.99
C SER A 96 0.50 11.25 -3.10
N PRO A 97 -0.20 12.35 -2.74
CA PRO A 97 0.38 13.69 -2.77
C PRO A 97 1.47 13.91 -1.71
N SER A 98 1.60 13.01 -0.73
CA SER A 98 2.43 13.21 0.46
C SER A 98 3.73 12.41 0.46
N PHE A 99 3.93 11.52 -0.51
CA PHE A 99 5.08 10.62 -0.58
C PHE A 99 5.62 10.58 -2.01
N PRO A 100 6.75 11.24 -2.31
CA PRO A 100 7.35 11.19 -3.63
C PRO A 100 7.84 9.75 -3.93
N PRO A 101 7.81 9.31 -5.20
CA PRO A 101 7.89 7.90 -5.62
C PRO A 101 9.27 7.22 -5.45
N HIS A 102 10.13 7.68 -4.53
CA HIS A 102 11.52 7.22 -4.46
C HIS A 102 11.75 5.87 -3.77
N SER A 103 10.78 5.33 -3.01
CA SER A 103 10.95 4.06 -2.26
C SER A 103 10.31 2.84 -2.93
N LEU A 104 9.42 3.05 -3.91
CA LEU A 104 8.92 2.01 -4.78
C LEU A 104 9.37 2.40 -6.20
N THR A 105 10.48 1.83 -6.67
CA THR A 105 10.76 1.86 -8.10
C THR A 105 9.67 1.06 -8.80
N SER A 106 8.83 1.75 -9.56
CA SER A 106 7.85 1.17 -10.51
C SER A 106 8.49 0.07 -11.39
N PRO A 107 7.72 -0.89 -11.95
CA PRO A 107 8.15 -2.26 -12.27
C PRO A 107 9.37 -2.42 -13.17
#